data_AF-A0A966QFI5-F1
#
_entry.id   AF-A0A966QFI5-F1
#
_cell.length_a   1.000
_cell.length_b   1.000
_cell.length_c   1.000
_cell.angle_alpha   90.00
_cell.angle_beta   90.00
_cell.angle_gamma   90.00
#
_symmetry.space_group_name_H-M   'P 1'
#
loop_
_entity.id
_entity.type
_entity.pdbx_description
1 polymer ?
#
loop_
_entity_poly.entity_id
_entity_poly.type
_entity_poly.pdbx_seq_one_letter_code
_entity_poly.pdbx_strand_id
1 'polypeptide(L)'
;MQELAPPGGAQQLALALADRHPRLELLAPSNDSLLGAGPWSLGLRLQDWPLGERPDLGPGPHLVVLVDDNPPLRIFARPAGNPESWEIPMGALSPGSHRITAFAALPWGEAVADPEARAQLLLHRTARNPLALPDPEAAQLIAVPSPQLAAGAPVPLNWLLLNAPLQNLRPEDSRWRLRLSLDGASVLLDRADPVWVAPLSIGSHALQLELLDPLGNPLGAPFNSL
;
A
#
# COMPACT_ATOMS: atom_id res chain seq x y z
N MET A 1 2.57 17.78 -14.65
CA MET A 1 3.01 16.38 -14.47
C MET A 1 2.93 15.66 -15.81
N GLN A 2 3.95 14.89 -16.18
CA GLN A 2 3.92 14.04 -17.38
C GLN A 2 3.84 12.58 -16.94
N GLU A 3 2.72 11.93 -17.27
CA GLU A 3 2.55 10.48 -17.11
C GLU A 3 3.33 9.74 -18.20
N LEU A 4 3.99 8.65 -17.82
CA LEU A 4 4.75 7.77 -18.70
C LEU A 4 4.15 6.37 -18.69
N ALA A 5 4.47 5.59 -19.72
CA ALA A 5 4.23 4.15 -19.66
C ALA A 5 5.15 3.50 -18.60
N PRO A 6 4.72 2.42 -17.93
CA PRO A 6 5.60 1.64 -17.07
C PRO A 6 6.86 1.21 -17.82
N PRO A 7 8.04 1.21 -17.20
CA PRO A 7 9.27 0.73 -17.84
C PRO A 7 9.13 -0.71 -18.35
N GLY A 8 9.87 -1.08 -19.40
CA GLY A 8 9.75 -2.41 -20.03
C GLY A 8 9.96 -3.58 -19.06
N GLY A 9 10.92 -3.47 -18.14
CA GLY A 9 11.12 -4.48 -17.09
C GLY A 9 9.91 -4.62 -16.15
N ALA A 10 9.17 -3.52 -15.94
CA ALA A 10 7.94 -3.54 -15.15
C ALA A 10 6.80 -4.26 -15.83
N GLN A 11 6.63 -4.00 -17.12
CA GLN A 11 5.65 -4.72 -17.93
C GLN A 11 5.97 -6.23 -17.98
N GLN A 12 7.25 -6.60 -18.16
CA GLN A 12 7.66 -8.01 -18.20
C GLN A 12 7.38 -8.75 -16.90
N LEU A 13 7.70 -8.14 -15.75
CA LEU A 13 7.50 -8.78 -14.46
C LEU A 13 6.02 -8.81 -14.05
N ALA A 14 5.25 -7.77 -14.38
CA ALA A 14 3.80 -7.80 -14.22
C ALA A 14 3.15 -8.94 -15.03
N LEU A 15 3.56 -9.13 -16.29
CA LEU A 15 3.10 -10.25 -17.11
C LEU A 15 3.47 -11.62 -16.52
N ALA A 16 4.68 -11.76 -15.98
CA ALA A 16 5.12 -13.00 -15.34
C ALA A 16 4.35 -13.33 -14.04
N LEU A 17 3.68 -12.34 -13.45
CA LEU A 17 2.88 -12.46 -12.23
C LEU A 17 1.36 -12.46 -12.51
N ALA A 18 0.95 -12.37 -13.78
CA ALA A 18 -0.47 -12.18 -14.15
C ALA A 18 -1.38 -13.34 -13.71
N ASP A 19 -0.85 -14.56 -13.69
CA ASP A 19 -1.59 -15.77 -13.29
C ASP A 19 -1.52 -16.05 -11.77
N ARG A 20 -0.95 -15.11 -10.97
CA ARG A 20 -0.81 -15.26 -9.52
C ARG A 20 -1.97 -14.60 -8.78
N HIS A 21 -2.53 -15.34 -7.83
CA HIS A 21 -3.66 -14.91 -6.99
C HIS A 21 -3.25 -14.98 -5.52
N PRO A 22 -2.47 -14.00 -5.04
CA PRO A 22 -1.97 -14.01 -3.68
C PRO A 22 -3.11 -13.95 -2.66
N ARG A 23 -3.02 -14.80 -1.63
CA ARG A 23 -3.93 -14.75 -0.48
C ARG A 23 -3.15 -14.44 0.79
N LEU A 24 -3.48 -13.32 1.42
CA LEU A 24 -2.83 -12.82 2.63
C LEU A 24 -3.80 -12.82 3.82
N GLU A 25 -3.37 -13.41 4.92
CA GLU A 25 -4.11 -13.43 6.18
C GLU A 25 -3.17 -13.00 7.32
N LEU A 26 -3.65 -12.14 8.22
CA LEU A 26 -2.91 -11.75 9.44
C LEU A 26 -3.44 -12.61 10.59
N LEU A 27 -2.57 -13.47 11.12
CA LEU A 27 -2.89 -14.52 12.08
C LEU A 27 -2.73 -14.06 13.53
N ALA A 28 -1.72 -13.21 13.77
CA ALA A 28 -1.40 -12.71 15.10
C ALA A 28 -0.72 -11.34 15.03
N PRO A 29 -0.95 -10.44 16.00
CA PRO A 29 -1.96 -10.53 17.05
C PRO A 29 -3.39 -10.50 16.47
N SER A 30 -4.39 -10.89 17.27
CA SER A 30 -5.78 -10.76 16.85
C SER A 30 -6.14 -9.29 16.61
N ASN A 31 -7.04 -9.04 15.66
CA ASN A 31 -7.57 -7.70 15.45
C ASN A 31 -8.10 -7.10 16.76
N ASP A 32 -7.91 -5.80 16.97
CA ASP A 32 -8.35 -5.04 18.14
C ASP A 32 -7.63 -5.39 19.46
N SER A 33 -6.49 -6.10 19.38
CA SER A 33 -5.69 -6.48 20.55
C SER A 33 -5.02 -5.28 21.24
N LEU A 34 -4.95 -5.35 22.58
CA LEU A 34 -4.12 -4.46 23.38
C LEU A 34 -2.75 -5.10 23.63
N LEU A 35 -1.70 -4.50 23.06
CA LEU A 35 -0.33 -4.96 23.22
C LEU A 35 0.36 -4.34 24.43
N GLY A 36 1.30 -5.10 24.99
CA GLY A 36 2.21 -4.64 26.03
C GLY A 36 3.24 -3.63 25.51
N ALA A 37 4.10 -3.15 26.41
CA ALA A 37 5.24 -2.33 26.02
C ALA A 37 6.36 -3.21 25.42
N GLY A 38 6.94 -2.76 24.31
CA GLY A 38 8.08 -3.43 23.68
C GLY A 38 7.79 -3.97 22.28
N PRO A 39 8.76 -4.67 21.68
CA PRO A 39 8.60 -5.29 20.37
C PRO A 39 7.54 -6.39 20.41
N TRP A 40 7.01 -6.72 19.24
CA TRP A 40 5.97 -7.73 19.04
C TRP A 40 6.21 -8.49 17.73
N SER A 41 5.41 -9.52 17.45
CA SER A 41 5.50 -10.28 16.19
C SER A 41 4.20 -10.16 15.41
N LEU A 42 4.30 -9.89 14.11
CA LEU A 42 3.19 -10.01 13.16
C LEU A 42 3.22 -11.41 12.54
N GLY A 43 2.34 -12.29 12.99
CA GLY A 43 2.10 -13.59 12.37
C GLY A 43 1.17 -13.45 11.17
N LEU A 44 1.53 -14.09 10.06
CA LEU A 44 0.75 -14.04 8.83
C LEU A 44 0.82 -15.33 8.03
N ARG A 45 -0.07 -15.45 7.06
CA ARG A 45 -0.06 -16.47 6.00
C ARG A 45 -0.10 -15.78 4.64
N LEU A 46 0.79 -16.17 3.72
CA LEU A 46 0.78 -15.68 2.34
C LEU A 46 0.93 -16.84 1.36
N GLN A 47 -0.09 -17.04 0.53
CA GLN A 47 -0.14 -18.08 -0.50
C GLN A 47 0.01 -17.47 -1.89
N ASP A 48 0.46 -18.29 -2.85
CA ASP A 48 0.57 -17.97 -4.29
C ASP A 48 1.23 -16.61 -4.64
N TRP A 49 2.21 -16.19 -3.84
CA TRP A 49 3.03 -15.01 -4.14
C TRP A 49 4.53 -15.35 -4.08
N PRO A 50 5.27 -15.23 -5.20
CA PRO A 50 6.66 -15.63 -5.24
C PRO A 50 7.57 -14.51 -4.70
N LEU A 51 7.72 -14.39 -3.38
CA LEU A 51 8.63 -13.41 -2.79
C LEU A 51 10.06 -13.62 -3.30
N GLY A 52 10.70 -12.53 -3.76
CA GLY A 52 12.10 -12.57 -4.15
C GLY A 52 12.55 -11.32 -4.86
N GLU A 53 13.78 -10.90 -4.57
CA GLU A 53 14.43 -9.86 -5.36
C GLU A 53 14.70 -10.35 -6.79
N ARG A 54 14.55 -9.46 -7.77
CA ARG A 54 14.84 -9.73 -9.19
C ARG A 54 15.76 -8.65 -9.73
N PRO A 55 17.04 -8.59 -9.30
CA PRO A 55 17.94 -7.46 -9.60
C PRO A 55 18.09 -7.16 -11.09
N ASP A 56 17.89 -8.18 -11.93
CA ASP A 56 17.88 -8.11 -13.39
C ASP A 56 16.68 -7.30 -13.95
N LEU A 57 15.58 -7.21 -13.21
CA LEU A 57 14.30 -6.62 -13.64
C LEU A 57 13.71 -5.59 -12.66
N GLY A 58 14.27 -5.42 -11.46
CA GLY A 58 13.81 -4.47 -10.43
C GLY A 58 13.83 -5.02 -9.00
N PRO A 59 13.09 -4.41 -8.05
CA PRO A 59 13.10 -4.86 -6.65
C PRO A 59 12.49 -6.26 -6.46
N GLY A 60 11.66 -6.71 -7.40
CA GLY A 60 10.98 -8.02 -7.36
C GLY A 60 9.69 -8.05 -6.53
N PRO A 61 8.81 -9.03 -6.76
CA PRO A 61 7.58 -9.23 -5.97
C PRO A 61 7.89 -9.40 -4.48
N HIS A 62 7.13 -8.69 -3.63
CA HIS A 62 7.38 -8.65 -2.20
C HIS A 62 6.08 -8.50 -1.40
N LEU A 63 6.19 -8.60 -0.07
CA LEU A 63 5.15 -8.21 0.88
C LEU A 63 5.49 -6.83 1.43
N VAL A 64 4.49 -5.95 1.53
CA VAL A 64 4.60 -4.65 2.22
C VAL A 64 3.80 -4.72 3.51
N VAL A 65 4.37 -4.18 4.59
CA VAL A 65 3.68 -3.94 5.86
C VAL A 65 3.83 -2.47 6.22
N LEU A 66 2.70 -1.78 6.40
CA LEU A 66 2.58 -0.40 6.84
C LEU A 66 2.04 -0.39 8.27
N VAL A 67 2.63 0.46 9.12
CA VAL A 67 2.14 0.75 10.47
C VAL A 67 1.88 2.25 10.53
N ASP A 68 0.60 2.63 10.55
CA ASP A 68 0.14 4.00 10.39
C ASP A 68 0.76 4.63 9.14
N ASP A 69 1.42 5.79 9.29
CA ASP A 69 2.10 6.53 8.23
C ASP A 69 3.63 6.38 8.29
N ASN A 70 4.13 5.37 9.01
CA ASN A 70 5.56 5.09 9.05
C ASN A 70 6.08 4.56 7.71
N PRO A 71 7.40 4.65 7.45
CA PRO A 71 8.00 4.05 6.26
C PRO A 71 7.67 2.55 6.12
N PRO A 72 7.38 2.07 4.89
CA PRO A 72 6.99 0.68 4.66
C PRO A 72 8.11 -0.31 5.00
N LEU A 73 7.73 -1.39 5.69
CA LEU A 73 8.55 -2.59 5.79
C LEU A 73 8.33 -3.45 4.55
N ARG A 74 9.39 -3.75 3.80
CA ARG A 74 9.35 -4.60 2.59
C ARG A 74 10.03 -5.92 2.84
N ILE A 75 9.37 -7.01 2.46
CA ILE A 75 9.81 -8.38 2.75
C ILE A 75 9.90 -9.16 1.45
N PHE A 76 11.13 -9.50 1.08
CA PHE A 76 11.45 -10.18 -0.19
C PHE A 76 11.73 -11.68 -0.01
N ALA A 77 11.75 -12.21 1.21
CA ALA A 77 12.06 -13.61 1.47
C ALA A 77 11.23 -14.18 2.62
N ARG A 78 10.89 -15.47 2.50
CA ARG A 78 10.26 -16.25 3.57
C ARG A 78 11.32 -16.88 4.47
N PRO A 79 11.07 -17.04 5.77
CA PRO A 79 11.94 -17.86 6.62
C PRO A 79 12.01 -19.31 6.14
N ALA A 80 13.14 -19.98 6.37
CA ALA A 80 13.29 -21.39 6.04
C ALA A 80 12.39 -22.27 6.92
N GLY A 81 11.78 -23.31 6.33
CA GLY A 81 11.11 -24.38 7.08
C GLY A 81 9.59 -24.27 7.25
N ASN A 82 8.97 -23.10 7.03
CA ASN A 82 7.51 -22.98 6.92
C ASN A 82 7.17 -22.17 5.66
N PRO A 83 6.69 -22.82 4.58
CA PRO A 83 6.54 -22.13 3.32
C PRO A 83 5.39 -21.13 3.35
N GLU A 84 4.34 -21.28 4.15
CA GLU A 84 3.11 -20.50 3.96
C GLU A 84 2.75 -19.57 5.12
N SER A 85 3.18 -19.86 6.36
CA SER A 85 2.88 -19.01 7.52
C SER A 85 4.14 -18.72 8.32
N TRP A 86 4.34 -17.47 8.72
CA TRP A 86 5.53 -17.06 9.45
C TRP A 86 5.28 -15.78 10.26
N GLU A 87 6.27 -15.42 11.07
CA GLU A 87 6.24 -14.21 11.88
C GLU A 87 7.27 -13.20 11.37
N ILE A 88 6.89 -11.92 11.47
CA ILE A 88 7.75 -10.78 11.21
C ILE A 88 7.99 -10.07 12.55
N PRO A 89 9.25 -9.85 12.97
CA PRO A 89 9.54 -9.05 14.15
C PRO A 89 9.19 -7.58 13.89
N MET A 90 8.43 -6.99 14.81
CA MET A 90 7.94 -5.62 14.73
C MET A 90 8.45 -4.78 15.90
N GLY A 91 8.73 -3.51 15.61
CA GLY A 91 9.12 -2.52 16.62
C GLY A 91 7.98 -2.20 17.59
N ALA A 92 8.33 -1.63 18.75
CA ALA A 92 7.34 -1.21 19.73
C ALA A 92 6.40 -0.13 19.17
N LEU A 93 5.10 -0.28 19.43
CA LEU A 93 4.11 0.76 19.09
C LEU A 93 4.23 1.95 20.05
N SER A 94 3.92 3.16 19.59
CA SER A 94 3.70 4.29 20.50
C SER A 94 2.39 4.09 21.29
N PRO A 95 2.12 4.84 22.37
CA PRO A 95 0.83 4.72 23.06
C PRO A 95 -0.31 5.23 22.15
N GLY A 96 -1.41 4.47 22.05
CA GLY A 96 -2.57 4.83 21.23
C GLY A 96 -3.15 3.66 20.45
N SER A 97 -3.91 3.98 19.40
CA SER A 97 -4.41 3.01 18.42
C SER A 97 -3.59 3.11 17.14
N HIS A 98 -3.36 1.96 16.51
CA HIS A 98 -2.52 1.81 15.33
C HIS A 98 -3.25 0.99 14.28
N ARG A 99 -3.04 1.37 13.02
CA ARG A 99 -3.50 0.62 11.85
C ARG A 99 -2.32 -0.08 11.22
N ILE A 100 -2.43 -1.39 11.04
CA ILE A 100 -1.42 -2.18 10.36
C ILE A 100 -2.05 -2.69 9.07
N THR A 101 -1.47 -2.31 7.94
CA THR A 101 -1.94 -2.74 6.61
C THR A 101 -0.84 -3.54 5.94
N ALA A 102 -1.16 -4.76 5.50
CA ALA A 102 -0.23 -5.61 4.79
C ALA A 102 -0.80 -5.99 3.42
N PHE A 103 0.04 -6.05 2.40
CA PHE A 103 -0.37 -6.44 1.05
C PHE A 103 0.77 -7.02 0.22
N ALA A 104 0.44 -7.97 -0.65
CA ALA A 104 1.33 -8.41 -1.70
C ALA A 104 1.53 -7.26 -2.71
N ALA A 105 2.79 -6.98 -3.03
CA ALA A 105 3.18 -5.91 -3.91
C ALA A 105 3.91 -6.43 -5.13
N LEU A 106 3.58 -5.83 -6.27
CA LEU A 106 4.36 -5.87 -7.49
C LEU A 106 5.73 -5.20 -7.27
N PRO A 107 6.67 -5.37 -8.21
CA PRO A 107 8.08 -5.07 -7.94
C PRO A 107 8.38 -3.62 -7.59
N TRP A 108 7.62 -2.64 -8.08
CA TRP A 108 7.83 -1.25 -7.74
C TRP A 108 6.94 -0.77 -6.60
N GLY A 109 6.39 -1.70 -5.81
CA GLY A 109 5.59 -1.42 -4.64
C GLY A 109 4.12 -1.20 -4.93
N GLU A 110 3.67 -1.37 -6.17
CA GLU A 110 2.25 -1.34 -6.53
C GLU A 110 1.53 -2.46 -5.78
N ALA A 111 0.40 -2.15 -5.13
CA ALA A 111 -0.40 -3.18 -4.49
C ALA A 111 -1.03 -4.08 -5.55
N VAL A 112 -1.06 -5.39 -5.30
CA VAL A 112 -1.85 -6.30 -6.12
C VAL A 112 -3.33 -5.93 -5.98
N ALA A 113 -4.04 -5.84 -7.11
CA ALA A 113 -5.42 -5.34 -7.13
C ALA A 113 -6.40 -6.23 -6.36
N ASP A 114 -6.14 -7.54 -6.33
CA ASP A 114 -6.98 -8.55 -5.67
C ASP A 114 -7.19 -8.22 -4.17
N PRO A 115 -8.44 -8.11 -3.69
CA PRO A 115 -8.73 -7.95 -2.27
C PRO A 115 -8.17 -9.04 -1.36
N GLU A 116 -8.02 -10.27 -1.84
CA GLU A 116 -7.42 -11.35 -1.05
C GLU A 116 -5.91 -11.16 -0.87
N ALA A 117 -5.27 -10.31 -1.68
CA ALA A 117 -3.84 -10.02 -1.61
C ALA A 117 -3.44 -9.13 -0.43
N ARG A 118 -4.42 -8.65 0.35
CA ARG A 118 -4.24 -7.63 1.38
C ARG A 118 -5.04 -7.94 2.63
N ALA A 119 -4.56 -7.44 3.75
CA ALA A 119 -5.21 -7.58 5.04
C ALA A 119 -4.89 -6.36 5.93
N GLN A 120 -5.78 -6.07 6.87
CA GLN A 120 -5.61 -4.97 7.83
C GLN A 120 -5.94 -5.46 9.23
N LEU A 121 -5.20 -4.96 10.23
CA LEU A 121 -5.57 -5.08 11.63
C LEU A 121 -5.46 -3.74 12.35
N LEU A 122 -6.26 -3.60 13.40
CA LEU A 122 -6.16 -2.54 14.39
C LEU A 122 -5.48 -3.10 15.63
N LEU A 123 -4.53 -2.37 16.18
CA LEU A 123 -3.85 -2.69 17.44
C LEU A 123 -3.89 -1.49 18.36
N HIS A 124 -3.75 -1.76 19.66
CA HIS A 124 -3.71 -0.71 20.67
C HIS A 124 -2.52 -0.89 21.60
N ARG A 125 -2.04 0.21 22.17
CA ARG A 125 -1.06 0.20 23.25
C ARG A 125 -1.43 1.24 24.31
N THR A 126 -1.37 0.82 25.56
CA THR A 126 -1.72 1.62 26.76
C THR A 126 -3.20 2.01 26.85
N ALA A 127 -3.74 2.66 25.82
CA ALA A 127 -5.12 3.10 25.76
C ALA A 127 -5.64 3.07 24.32
N ARG A 128 -6.93 2.77 24.16
CA ARG A 128 -7.64 2.82 22.88
C ARG A 128 -7.97 4.28 22.55
N ASN A 129 -7.64 4.70 21.34
CA ASN A 129 -8.07 5.97 20.77
C ASN A 129 -8.67 5.73 19.36
N PRO A 130 -9.96 5.38 19.25
CA PRO A 130 -10.57 5.10 17.96
C PRO A 130 -10.65 6.33 17.04
N LEU A 131 -10.59 7.55 17.59
CA LEU A 131 -10.61 8.79 16.80
C LEU A 131 -9.31 9.03 16.01
N ALA A 132 -8.24 8.31 16.35
CA ALA A 132 -6.98 8.34 15.60
C ALA A 132 -6.98 7.41 14.38
N LEU A 133 -8.07 6.66 14.16
CA LEU A 133 -8.18 5.68 13.10
C LEU A 133 -9.36 6.03 12.17
N PRO A 134 -9.26 5.70 10.88
CA PRO A 134 -10.45 5.72 10.03
C PRO A 134 -11.46 4.67 10.51
N ASP A 135 -12.73 4.92 10.25
CA ASP A 135 -13.75 3.87 10.32
C ASP A 135 -13.32 2.69 9.42
N PRO A 136 -13.23 1.45 9.94
CA PRO A 136 -12.79 0.29 9.18
C PRO A 136 -13.55 0.08 7.88
N GLU A 137 -14.85 0.39 7.85
CA GLU A 137 -15.72 0.20 6.68
C GLU A 137 -15.71 1.41 5.74
N ALA A 138 -15.18 2.55 6.17
CA ALA A 138 -15.05 3.71 5.32
C ALA A 138 -13.97 3.51 4.24
N ALA A 139 -14.13 4.24 3.14
CA ALA A 139 -13.10 4.33 2.11
C ALA A 139 -11.79 4.86 2.73
N GLN A 140 -10.70 4.17 2.45
CA GLN A 140 -9.35 4.54 2.90
C GLN A 140 -8.42 4.68 1.69
N LEU A 141 -7.68 5.78 1.67
CA LEU A 141 -6.56 6.02 0.79
C LEU A 141 -5.28 5.90 1.62
N ILE A 142 -4.35 5.09 1.14
CA ILE A 142 -3.08 4.84 1.81
C ILE A 142 -1.97 5.13 0.80
N ALA A 143 -1.13 6.11 1.10
CA ALA A 143 0.06 6.39 0.30
C ALA A 143 1.04 5.22 0.42
N VAL A 144 1.55 4.75 -0.71
CA VAL A 144 2.58 3.70 -0.73
C VAL A 144 3.85 4.31 -1.30
N PRO A 145 4.82 4.69 -0.46
CA PRO A 145 6.08 5.23 -0.94
C PRO A 145 6.72 4.29 -1.96
N SER A 146 7.38 4.82 -2.99
CA SER A 146 8.11 4.01 -3.95
C SER A 146 9.29 3.30 -3.25
N PRO A 147 9.73 2.11 -3.71
CA PRO A 147 10.99 1.54 -3.28
C PRO A 147 12.15 2.45 -3.73
N GLN A 148 13.35 2.19 -3.22
CA GLN A 148 14.54 2.88 -3.68
C GLN A 148 14.73 2.62 -5.19
N LEU A 149 14.84 3.71 -5.97
CA LEU A 149 15.01 3.64 -7.42
C LEU A 149 16.45 3.97 -7.80
N ALA A 150 16.87 3.48 -8.97
CA ALA A 150 18.12 3.91 -9.59
C ALA A 150 18.04 5.39 -9.99
N ALA A 151 19.17 6.08 -9.97
CA ALA A 151 19.25 7.48 -10.38
C ALA A 151 18.79 7.65 -11.84
N GLY A 152 17.89 8.62 -12.08
CA GLY A 152 17.34 8.88 -13.41
C GLY A 152 16.28 7.87 -13.87
N ALA A 153 15.83 6.94 -13.01
CA ALA A 153 14.71 6.07 -13.32
C ALA A 153 13.37 6.82 -13.24
N PRO A 154 12.37 6.45 -14.07
CA PRO A 154 10.99 6.87 -13.87
C PRO A 154 10.49 6.52 -12.46
N VAL A 155 9.62 7.37 -11.90
CA VAL A 155 9.14 7.22 -10.52
C VAL A 155 7.70 6.68 -10.53
N PRO A 156 7.43 5.52 -9.90
CA PRO A 156 6.08 5.02 -9.71
C PRO A 156 5.45 5.70 -8.49
N LEU A 157 4.33 6.37 -8.69
CA LEU A 157 3.51 6.96 -7.63
C LEU A 157 2.39 5.96 -7.29
N ASN A 158 2.53 5.30 -6.14
CA ASN A 158 1.66 4.21 -5.72
C ASN A 158 0.75 4.61 -4.57
N TRP A 159 -0.43 4.01 -4.54
CA TRP A 159 -1.37 4.10 -3.43
C TRP A 159 -2.13 2.78 -3.31
N LEU A 160 -2.78 2.60 -2.17
CA LEU A 160 -3.72 1.52 -1.92
C LEU A 160 -5.06 2.12 -1.52
N LEU A 161 -6.12 1.60 -2.16
CA LEU A 161 -7.50 1.94 -1.86
C LEU A 161 -8.17 0.75 -1.15
N LEU A 162 -8.75 1.01 0.02
CA LEU A 162 -9.57 0.05 0.77
C LEU A 162 -10.99 0.59 0.84
N ASN A 163 -11.98 -0.29 0.67
CA ASN A 163 -13.41 0.07 0.75
C ASN A 163 -13.79 1.29 -0.10
N ALA A 164 -13.03 1.53 -1.18
CA ALA A 164 -13.20 2.66 -2.07
C ALA A 164 -13.51 2.18 -3.49
N PRO A 165 -14.79 2.18 -3.93
CA PRO A 165 -15.17 2.00 -5.33
C PRO A 165 -14.62 3.11 -6.24
N LEU A 166 -13.32 3.03 -6.51
CA LEU A 166 -12.71 3.29 -7.82
C LEU A 166 -12.46 1.95 -8.56
N GLN A 167 -12.53 0.83 -7.83
CA GLN A 167 -12.51 -0.54 -8.36
C GLN A 167 -13.97 -1.06 -8.43
N ASN A 168 -14.41 -1.55 -9.59
CA ASN A 168 -15.78 -2.02 -9.89
C ASN A 168 -16.85 -0.95 -10.21
N LEU A 169 -16.48 0.10 -10.97
CA LEU A 169 -17.46 1.06 -11.47
C LEU A 169 -18.43 0.37 -12.45
N ARG A 170 -19.74 0.50 -12.19
CA ARG A 170 -20.75 0.31 -13.25
C ARG A 170 -20.63 1.49 -14.22
N PRO A 171 -21.02 1.36 -15.50
CA PRO A 171 -20.89 2.43 -16.51
C PRO A 171 -21.55 3.77 -16.13
N GLU A 172 -22.44 3.78 -15.14
CA GLU A 172 -23.16 4.96 -14.64
C GLU A 172 -22.52 5.60 -13.38
N ASP A 173 -21.43 5.03 -12.85
CA ASP A 173 -20.98 5.28 -11.48
C ASP A 173 -19.87 6.35 -11.39
N SER A 174 -20.21 7.60 -11.73
CA SER A 174 -19.28 8.74 -11.80
C SER A 174 -18.90 9.33 -10.41
N ARG A 175 -18.92 8.54 -9.33
CA ARG A 175 -19.04 9.08 -7.98
C ARG A 175 -17.71 9.49 -7.32
N TRP A 176 -16.62 8.74 -7.42
CA TRP A 176 -15.37 9.08 -6.71
C TRP A 176 -14.20 9.33 -7.65
N ARG A 177 -13.28 10.21 -7.27
CA ARG A 177 -12.06 10.51 -8.05
C ARG A 177 -10.86 10.57 -7.13
N LEU A 178 -9.68 10.22 -7.63
CA LEU A 178 -8.42 10.46 -6.94
C LEU A 178 -7.77 11.71 -7.52
N ARG A 179 -7.46 12.70 -6.69
CA ARG A 179 -6.59 13.82 -7.07
C ARG A 179 -5.17 13.51 -6.64
N LEU A 180 -4.27 13.56 -7.61
CA LEU A 180 -2.83 13.47 -7.39
C LEU A 180 -2.21 14.82 -7.70
N SER A 181 -1.52 15.40 -6.73
CA SER A 181 -0.76 16.65 -6.91
C SER A 181 0.72 16.41 -6.67
N LEU A 182 1.56 16.77 -7.63
CA LEU A 182 3.02 16.71 -7.52
C LEU A 182 3.58 18.12 -7.74
N ASP A 183 4.22 18.68 -6.72
CA ASP A 183 4.77 20.04 -6.72
C ASP A 183 3.76 21.11 -7.19
N GLY A 184 2.50 20.95 -6.76
CA GLY A 184 1.39 21.86 -7.11
C GLY A 184 0.74 21.60 -8.47
N ALA A 185 1.26 20.70 -9.30
CA ALA A 185 0.59 20.26 -10.52
C ALA A 185 -0.35 19.09 -10.23
N SER A 186 -1.66 19.29 -10.42
CA SER A 186 -2.68 18.29 -10.11
C SER A 186 -3.26 17.60 -11.35
N VAL A 187 -3.64 16.33 -11.18
CA VAL A 187 -4.45 15.57 -12.13
C VAL A 187 -5.60 14.88 -11.38
N LEU A 188 -6.74 14.70 -12.04
CA LEU A 188 -7.82 13.84 -11.57
C LEU A 188 -7.73 12.49 -12.26
N LEU A 189 -7.77 11.43 -11.46
CA LEU A 189 -7.71 10.04 -11.87
C LEU A 189 -9.05 9.36 -11.56
N ASP A 190 -9.49 8.53 -12.49
CA ASP A 190 -10.70 7.70 -12.42
C ASP A 190 -10.36 6.20 -12.30
N ARG A 191 -9.09 5.89 -12.04
CA ARG A 191 -8.55 4.54 -11.90
C ARG A 191 -7.79 4.37 -10.59
N ALA A 192 -7.67 3.12 -10.16
CA ALA A 192 -6.89 2.75 -8.99
C ALA A 192 -5.43 2.40 -9.30
N ASP A 193 -5.06 2.30 -10.59
CA ASP A 193 -3.73 1.90 -11.01
C ASP A 193 -2.70 3.02 -10.79
N PRO A 194 -1.48 2.68 -10.35
CA PRO A 194 -0.40 3.64 -10.15
C PRO A 194 -0.05 4.45 -11.39
N VAL A 195 0.50 5.64 -11.16
CA VAL A 195 1.00 6.53 -12.22
C VAL A 195 2.52 6.50 -12.23
N TRP A 196 3.10 6.34 -13.42
CA TRP A 196 4.52 6.52 -13.65
C TRP A 196 4.79 7.94 -14.10
N VAL A 197 5.75 8.61 -13.48
CA VAL A 197 6.19 9.95 -13.88
C VAL A 197 7.63 9.95 -14.35
N ALA A 198 7.97 10.98 -15.13
CA ALA A 198 9.35 11.23 -15.52
C ALA A 198 10.27 11.33 -14.30
N PRO A 199 11.58 11.02 -14.45
CA PRO A 199 12.53 11.12 -13.36
C PRO A 199 12.47 12.48 -12.68
N LEU A 200 12.39 12.47 -11.36
CA LEU A 200 12.38 13.69 -10.56
C LEU A 200 13.81 14.24 -10.44
N SER A 201 13.90 15.57 -10.37
CA SER A 201 15.18 16.24 -10.10
C SER A 201 15.69 15.87 -8.71
N ILE A 202 17.00 16.04 -8.49
CA ILE A 202 17.56 15.88 -7.14
C ILE A 202 16.99 16.98 -6.24
N GLY A 203 16.34 16.57 -5.13
CA GLY A 203 15.76 17.49 -4.16
C GLY A 203 14.56 16.88 -3.44
N SER A 204 13.84 17.74 -2.72
CA SER A 204 12.57 17.38 -2.09
C SER A 204 11.41 17.68 -3.03
N HIS A 205 10.50 16.73 -3.15
CA HIS A 205 9.27 16.85 -3.94
C HIS A 205 8.07 16.62 -3.04
N ALA A 206 7.00 17.37 -3.26
CA ALA A 206 5.76 17.26 -2.48
C ALA A 206 4.72 16.47 -3.29
N LEU A 207 4.32 15.31 -2.78
CA LEU A 207 3.21 14.52 -3.29
C LEU A 207 2.01 14.71 -2.36
N GLN A 208 0.85 14.98 -2.93
CA GLN A 208 -0.43 14.97 -2.23
C GLN A 208 -1.40 14.03 -2.95
N LEU A 209 -2.10 13.20 -2.19
CA LEU A 209 -3.12 12.29 -2.68
C LEU A 209 -4.44 12.53 -1.95
N GLU A 210 -5.53 12.70 -2.71
CA GLU A 210 -6.84 12.99 -2.14
C GLU A 210 -7.94 12.17 -2.80
N LEU A 211 -8.71 11.45 -2.00
CA LEU A 211 -9.94 10.80 -2.47
C LEU A 211 -11.08 11.82 -2.42
N LEU A 212 -11.73 12.06 -3.55
CA LEU A 212 -12.77 13.07 -3.72
C LEU A 212 -14.15 12.46 -3.94
N ASP A 213 -15.16 13.12 -3.40
CA ASP A 213 -16.58 12.85 -3.66
C ASP A 213 -17.02 13.37 -5.06
N PRO A 214 -18.27 13.14 -5.49
CA PRO A 214 -18.73 13.55 -6.82
C PRO A 214 -18.77 15.08 -7.02
N LEU A 215 -18.77 15.84 -5.92
CA LEU A 215 -18.77 17.30 -5.92
C LEU A 215 -17.35 17.87 -5.92
N GLY A 216 -16.32 17.01 -5.81
CA GLY A 216 -14.91 17.38 -5.77
C GLY A 216 -14.40 17.71 -4.37
N ASN A 217 -15.15 17.39 -3.31
CA ASN A 217 -14.69 17.60 -1.94
C ASN A 217 -13.89 16.38 -1.43
N PRO A 218 -12.86 16.57 -0.59
CA PRO A 218 -12.16 15.46 0.06
C PRO A 218 -13.10 14.60 0.91
N LEU A 219 -13.08 13.28 0.67
CA LEU A 219 -13.90 12.29 1.35
C LEU A 219 -13.18 11.80 2.62
N GLY A 220 -13.80 11.90 3.79
CA GLY A 220 -13.24 11.28 5.01
C GLY A 220 -11.89 11.87 5.46
N ALA A 221 -11.66 13.17 5.21
CA ALA A 221 -10.52 13.88 5.78
C ALA A 221 -10.49 13.74 7.32
N PRO A 222 -9.30 13.60 7.95
CA PRO A 222 -7.98 13.71 7.33
C PRO A 222 -7.48 12.42 6.65
N PHE A 223 -8.16 11.28 6.81
CA PHE A 223 -7.62 9.97 6.45
C PHE A 223 -7.46 9.71 4.95
N ASN A 224 -8.16 10.47 4.09
CA ASN A 224 -8.00 10.39 2.63
C ASN A 224 -7.51 11.70 2.00
N SER A 225 -6.73 12.49 2.76
CA SER A 225 -5.99 13.64 2.26
C SER A 225 -4.59 13.57 2.85
N LEU A 226 -3.66 12.99 2.09
CA LEU A 226 -2.31 12.62 2.49
C LEU A 226 -1.27 13.47 1.77
#